data_AF-A0A7X5WPE8-F1
#
_entry.id   AF-A0A7X5WPE8-F1
#
_cell.length_a   1.000
_cell.length_b   1.000
_cell.length_c   1.000
_cell.angle_alpha   90.00
_cell.angle_beta   90.00
_cell.angle_gamma   90.00
#
_symmetry.space_group_name_H-M   'P 1'
#
loop_
_entity.id
_entity.type
_entity.pdbx_description
1 polymer ?
#
loop_
_entity_poly.entity_id
_entity_poly.type
_entity_poly.pdbx_seq_one_letter_code
_entity_poly.pdbx_strand_id
1 'polypeptide(L)'
;EGVCNDFGENGTYNDIWFDYTAICTGALLVTTCEELGGSAAYDSDLVVYEGTECPVDNDRLLGCNDDDTNNPCGTVDFHSTVRVPVVAGESYKIRVGGWGPGDAGPGELLVQCTASGPPPIL
;
A
#
# COMPACT_ATOMS: atom_id res chain seq x y z
N GLU A 1 9.54 -8.25 -0.78
CA GLU A 1 9.35 -9.09 0.42
C GLU A 1 8.05 -9.87 0.32
N GLY A 2 7.96 -11.05 0.93
CA GLY A 2 6.78 -11.90 0.92
C GLY A 2 6.52 -12.37 2.34
N VAL A 3 5.33 -12.06 2.84
CA VAL A 3 4.88 -12.07 4.25
C VAL A 3 5.26 -10.80 5.01
N CYS A 4 4.22 -10.05 5.38
CA CYS A 4 4.29 -8.94 6.32
C CYS A 4 4.65 -9.47 7.69
N ASN A 5 5.93 -9.45 8.02
CA ASN A 5 6.42 -10.01 9.27
C ASN A 5 6.48 -8.96 10.39
N ASP A 6 5.66 -7.92 10.32
CA ASP A 6 5.45 -6.91 11.38
C ASP A 6 4.75 -7.48 12.64
N PHE A 7 4.80 -8.79 12.82
CA PHE A 7 4.21 -9.47 13.96
C PHE A 7 5.25 -9.63 15.07
N GLY A 8 5.42 -8.58 15.87
CA GLY A 8 6.03 -8.70 17.19
C GLY A 8 6.83 -7.50 17.67
N GLU A 9 7.26 -6.63 16.76
CA GLU A 9 7.92 -5.38 17.11
C GLU A 9 7.35 -4.27 16.23
N ASN A 10 6.41 -3.53 16.81
CA ASN A 10 6.11 -2.17 16.44
C ASN A 10 5.36 -1.94 15.10
N GLY A 11 4.02 -1.96 15.15
CA GLY A 11 3.14 -1.76 13.98
C GLY A 11 3.17 -0.38 13.30
N THR A 12 2.67 -0.28 12.06
CA THR A 12 2.50 0.99 11.30
C THR A 12 2.10 2.17 12.20
N TYR A 13 3.04 3.09 12.45
CA TYR A 13 2.92 4.21 13.40
C TYR A 13 2.19 5.39 12.81
N ASN A 14 1.60 6.23 13.69
CA ASN A 14 1.04 7.53 13.31
C ASN A 14 0.10 7.43 12.09
N ASP A 15 -0.73 6.38 12.09
CA ASP A 15 -1.33 5.86 10.86
C ASP A 15 -2.63 6.56 10.45
N ILE A 16 -2.88 6.49 9.15
CA ILE A 16 -4.09 6.94 8.49
C ILE A 16 -4.64 5.78 7.67
N TRP A 17 -5.96 5.62 7.69
CA TRP A 17 -6.67 4.54 7.01
C TRP A 17 -7.58 5.09 5.93
N PHE A 18 -7.56 4.47 4.75
CA PHE A 18 -8.39 4.80 3.59
C PHE A 18 -9.20 3.59 3.17
N ASP A 19 -10.47 3.82 2.85
CA ASP A 19 -11.29 2.85 2.13
C ASP A 19 -11.20 3.13 0.64
N TYR A 20 -10.91 2.09 -0.14
CA TYR A 20 -10.73 2.15 -1.59
C TYR A 20 -11.64 1.15 -2.27
N THR A 21 -12.53 1.60 -3.15
CA THR A 21 -13.29 0.71 -4.04
C THR A 21 -12.59 0.61 -5.38
N ALA A 22 -12.21 -0.61 -5.77
CA ALA A 22 -11.45 -0.83 -6.99
C ALA A 22 -12.25 -0.47 -8.24
N ILE A 23 -11.66 0.36 -9.09
CA ILE A 23 -12.26 0.79 -10.37
C ILE A 23 -11.99 -0.20 -11.50
N CYS A 24 -11.16 -1.22 -11.26
CA CYS A 24 -10.72 -2.18 -12.26
C CYS A 24 -10.47 -3.55 -11.62
N THR A 25 -10.62 -4.62 -12.41
CA THR A 25 -10.10 -5.95 -12.05
C THR A 25 -8.69 -6.06 -12.61
N GLY A 26 -7.70 -6.25 -11.75
CA GLY A 26 -6.30 -6.27 -12.13
C GLY A 26 -5.37 -6.05 -10.96
N ALA A 27 -4.40 -5.15 -11.10
CA ALA A 27 -3.41 -4.85 -10.07
C ALA A 27 -3.63 -3.45 -9.50
N LEU A 28 -3.73 -3.36 -8.17
CA LEU A 28 -3.66 -2.12 -7.43
C LEU A 28 -2.20 -1.85 -7.04
N LEU A 29 -1.71 -0.67 -7.41
CA LEU A 29 -0.46 -0.08 -6.93
C LEU A 29 -0.80 0.97 -5.87
N VAL A 30 -0.22 0.82 -4.69
CA VAL A 30 -0.23 1.82 -3.61
C VAL A 30 1.22 2.16 -3.29
N THR A 31 1.59 3.43 -3.30
CA THR A 31 3.00 3.79 -3.13
C THR A 31 3.22 5.22 -2.61
N THR A 32 4.26 5.38 -1.78
CA THR A 32 4.83 6.66 -1.32
C THR A 32 6.12 7.02 -2.08
N CYS A 33 6.49 6.21 -3.07
CA CYS A 33 7.70 6.31 -3.87
C CYS A 33 7.67 7.46 -4.88
N GLU A 34 8.67 8.33 -4.85
CA GLU A 34 8.77 9.50 -5.75
C GLU A 34 8.85 9.11 -7.23
N GLU A 35 9.62 8.08 -7.57
CA GLU A 35 9.81 7.59 -8.93
C GLU A 35 8.51 7.02 -9.55
N LEU A 36 7.57 6.60 -8.70
CA LEU A 36 6.25 6.13 -9.12
C LEU A 36 5.19 7.23 -9.07
N GLY A 37 5.47 8.40 -8.46
CA GLY A 37 4.55 9.52 -8.34
C GLY A 37 3.87 9.67 -6.98
N GLY A 38 4.38 9.02 -5.93
CA GLY A 38 4.08 9.32 -4.53
C GLY A 38 5.15 10.23 -3.89
N SER A 39 5.08 10.41 -2.58
CA SER A 39 6.19 10.94 -1.76
C SER A 39 5.94 10.66 -0.27
N ALA A 40 7.00 10.53 0.52
CA ALA A 40 6.93 10.65 1.98
C ALA A 40 8.20 11.33 2.50
N ALA A 41 8.06 12.27 3.43
CA ALA A 41 9.20 12.95 4.06
C ALA A 41 9.74 12.20 5.30
N TYR A 42 9.41 10.91 5.43
CA TYR A 42 9.65 10.04 6.57
C TYR A 42 9.71 8.59 6.08
N ASP A 43 10.23 7.70 6.92
CA ASP A 43 10.27 6.26 6.68
C ASP A 43 8.84 5.67 6.77
N SER A 44 8.27 5.35 5.61
CA SER A 44 6.86 4.97 5.50
C SER A 44 6.65 3.46 5.67
N ASP A 45 5.44 3.08 6.05
CA ASP A 45 4.96 1.71 6.03
C ASP A 45 3.54 1.68 5.43
N LEU A 46 3.34 0.78 4.49
CA LEU A 46 2.09 0.57 3.75
C LEU A 46 1.56 -0.82 4.00
N VAL A 47 0.26 -0.92 4.28
CA VAL A 47 -0.45 -2.20 4.37
C VAL A 47 -1.79 -2.12 3.63
N VAL A 48 -2.12 -3.18 2.89
CA VAL A 48 -3.38 -3.30 2.15
C VAL A 48 -4.13 -4.55 2.58
N TYR A 49 -5.42 -4.39 2.85
CA TYR A 49 -6.33 -5.44 3.29
C TYR A 49 -7.55 -5.56 2.37
N GLU A 50 -8.14 -6.76 2.28
CA GLU A 50 -9.43 -7.01 1.65
C GLU A 50 -10.59 -6.47 2.51
N GLY A 51 -11.61 -5.86 1.89
CA GLY A 51 -12.79 -5.28 2.54
C GLY A 51 -12.50 -3.99 3.34
N THR A 52 -13.49 -3.48 4.08
CA THR A 52 -13.38 -2.20 4.83
C THR A 52 -13.86 -2.27 6.29
N GLU A 53 -14.26 -3.44 6.77
CA GLU A 53 -14.79 -3.64 8.11
C GLU A 53 -13.69 -3.63 9.18
N CYS A 54 -14.02 -3.14 10.37
CA CYS A 54 -13.17 -3.19 11.56
C CYS A 54 -13.78 -4.17 12.60
N PRO A 55 -12.95 -4.91 13.37
CA PRO A 55 -11.49 -4.93 13.34
C PRO A 55 -10.95 -5.54 12.04
N VAL A 56 -9.73 -5.16 11.69
CA VAL A 56 -9.03 -5.71 10.53
C VAL A 56 -8.23 -6.91 11.02
N ASP A 57 -8.54 -8.07 10.48
CA ASP A 57 -7.91 -9.34 10.83
C ASP A 57 -6.79 -9.68 9.82
N ASN A 58 -5.78 -10.42 10.28
CA ASN A 58 -4.64 -10.83 9.45
C ASN A 58 -5.06 -11.69 8.25
N ASP A 59 -6.18 -12.41 8.34
CA ASP A 59 -6.70 -13.22 7.23
C ASP A 59 -7.10 -12.37 6.02
N ARG A 60 -7.24 -11.05 6.20
CA ARG A 60 -7.58 -10.08 5.16
C ARG A 60 -6.37 -9.36 4.59
N LEU A 61 -5.16 -9.62 5.11
CA LEU A 61 -3.93 -8.99 4.64
C LEU A 61 -3.61 -9.43 3.20
N LEU A 62 -3.49 -8.47 2.30
CA LEU A 62 -3.15 -8.71 0.89
C LEU A 62 -1.67 -8.43 0.60
N GLY A 63 -1.09 -7.43 1.27
CA GLY A 63 0.32 -7.08 1.12
C GLY A 63 0.71 -5.89 1.97
N CYS A 64 2.01 -5.75 2.20
CA CYS A 64 2.61 -4.61 2.89
C CYS A 64 4.04 -4.40 2.40
N ASN A 65 4.60 -3.25 2.76
CA ASN A 65 5.99 -2.90 2.56
C ASN A 65 6.33 -1.68 3.42
N ASP A 66 7.48 -1.71 4.08
CA ASP A 66 8.15 -0.56 4.68
C ASP A 66 9.20 0.00 3.72
N ASP A 67 10.09 -0.85 3.20
CA ASP A 67 11.15 -0.43 2.27
C ASP A 67 11.06 -1.09 0.88
N ASP A 68 10.93 -0.28 -0.17
CA ASP A 68 10.95 -0.78 -1.56
C ASP A 68 12.39 -0.96 -2.10
N THR A 69 13.15 -1.83 -1.44
CA THR A 69 14.55 -2.17 -1.78
C THR A 69 14.71 -2.87 -3.13
N ASN A 70 13.61 -3.30 -3.77
CA ASN A 70 13.62 -4.02 -5.05
C ASN A 70 13.42 -3.08 -6.27
N ASN A 71 13.43 -1.77 -6.04
CA ASN A 71 13.69 -0.71 -7.00
C ASN A 71 12.66 -0.59 -8.14
N PRO A 72 11.53 0.05 -7.84
CA PRO A 72 11.12 1.22 -8.59
C PRO A 72 11.49 2.54 -7.91
N CYS A 73 11.84 2.55 -6.61
CA CYS A 73 12.09 3.76 -5.79
C CYS A 73 13.54 4.24 -5.73
N GLY A 74 14.34 3.86 -6.73
CA GLY A 74 15.73 4.29 -6.81
C GLY A 74 16.59 3.69 -5.69
N THR A 75 17.45 4.51 -5.10
CA THR A 75 18.38 4.13 -4.03
C THR A 75 17.89 4.55 -2.64
N VAL A 76 16.60 4.90 -2.53
CA VAL A 76 16.02 5.45 -1.31
C VAL A 76 15.29 4.34 -0.57
N ASP A 77 15.89 3.87 0.51
CA ASP A 77 15.40 2.74 1.32
C ASP A 77 14.54 3.24 2.49
N PHE A 78 13.47 4.02 2.21
CA PHE A 78 12.50 4.45 3.23
C PHE A 78 11.08 4.73 2.67
N HIS A 79 10.89 4.55 1.36
CA HIS A 79 9.58 4.65 0.71
C HIS A 79 9.03 3.26 0.44
N SER A 80 7.72 3.16 0.51
CA SER A 80 7.00 1.90 0.45
C SER A 80 6.21 1.75 -0.84
N THR A 81 6.15 0.53 -1.36
CA THR A 81 5.32 0.16 -2.50
C THR A 81 4.63 -1.18 -2.28
N VAL A 82 3.31 -1.19 -2.40
CA VAL A 82 2.49 -2.40 -2.35
C VAL A 82 1.79 -2.62 -3.68
N ARG A 83 1.86 -3.86 -4.19
CA ARG A 83 1.13 -4.32 -5.38
C ARG A 83 0.29 -5.54 -5.04
N VAL A 84 -1.03 -5.42 -5.15
CA VAL A 84 -1.96 -6.51 -4.83
C VAL A 84 -2.99 -6.71 -5.96
N PRO A 85 -3.47 -7.95 -6.19
CA PRO A 85 -4.59 -8.17 -7.09
C PRO A 85 -5.88 -7.58 -6.51
N VAL A 86 -6.70 -6.98 -7.37
CA VAL A 86 -8.00 -6.40 -7.01
C VAL A 86 -9.07 -6.74 -8.03
N VAL A 87 -10.34 -6.69 -7.61
CA VAL A 87 -11.52 -6.96 -8.43
C VAL A 87 -12.39 -5.70 -8.48
N ALA A 88 -12.82 -5.31 -9.68
CA ALA A 88 -13.65 -4.12 -9.87
C ALA A 88 -14.93 -4.19 -9.02
N GLY A 89 -15.21 -3.11 -8.30
CA GLY A 89 -16.37 -2.99 -7.41
C GLY A 89 -16.15 -3.51 -5.99
N GLU A 90 -15.12 -4.32 -5.75
CA GLU A 90 -14.76 -4.75 -4.40
C GLU A 90 -14.04 -3.61 -3.66
N SER A 91 -14.16 -3.62 -2.33
CA SER A 91 -13.54 -2.63 -1.47
C SER A 91 -12.32 -3.20 -0.74
N TYR A 92 -11.35 -2.33 -0.50
CA TYR A 92 -10.06 -2.61 0.10
C TYR A 92 -9.76 -1.53 1.12
N LYS A 93 -9.01 -1.88 2.16
CA LYS A 93 -8.56 -0.94 3.17
C LYS A 93 -7.06 -0.74 3.06
N ILE A 94 -6.64 0.51 2.96
CA ILE A 94 -5.24 0.91 2.86
C ILE A 94 -4.86 1.58 4.17
N ARG A 95 -3.77 1.13 4.79
CA ARG A 95 -3.15 1.71 5.97
C ARG A 95 -1.82 2.33 5.56
N VAL A 96 -1.58 3.56 5.97
CA VAL A 96 -0.35 4.30 5.72
C VAL A 96 0.13 4.87 7.04
N GLY A 97 1.40 4.70 7.36
CA GLY A 97 2.01 5.29 8.55
C GLY A 97 3.52 5.25 8.45
N GLY A 98 4.19 5.44 9.58
CA GLY A 98 5.64 5.34 9.67
C GLY A 98 6.10 3.96 10.12
N TRP A 99 7.30 3.57 9.69
CA TRP A 99 7.97 2.35 10.16
C TRP A 99 8.26 2.40 11.67
N GLY A 100 8.72 3.55 12.17
CA GLY A 100 9.01 3.79 13.58
C GLY A 100 8.11 4.84 14.24
N PRO A 101 8.11 4.91 15.59
CA PRO A 101 7.25 5.83 16.34
C PRO A 101 7.55 7.31 16.12
N GLY A 102 8.75 7.63 15.63
CA GLY A 102 9.17 8.98 15.25
C GLY A 102 8.92 9.32 13.78
N ASP A 103 8.55 8.33 12.97
CA ASP A 103 8.40 8.48 11.53
C ASP A 103 6.99 8.96 11.23
N ALA A 104 6.93 10.25 10.88
CA ALA A 104 5.71 10.94 10.51
C ALA A 104 6.08 12.21 9.74
N GLY A 105 5.22 12.60 8.80
CA GLY A 105 5.44 13.80 8.03
C GLY A 105 4.44 13.94 6.90
N PRO A 106 4.57 15.01 6.08
CA PRO A 106 3.79 15.13 4.87
C PRO A 106 4.21 14.09 3.83
N GLY A 107 3.30 13.80 2.90
CA GLY A 107 3.53 12.92 1.77
C GLY A 107 2.36 12.92 0.79
N GLU A 108 2.58 12.29 -0.36
CA GLU A 108 1.59 12.02 -1.39
C GLU A 108 1.46 10.50 -1.57
N LEU A 109 0.24 9.99 -1.45
CA LEU A 109 -0.05 8.59 -1.68
C LEU A 109 -0.60 8.40 -3.10
N LEU A 110 0.15 7.70 -3.95
CA LEU A 110 -0.38 7.27 -5.24
C LEU A 110 -1.18 5.98 -5.06
N VAL A 111 -2.43 6.00 -5.53
CA VAL A 111 -3.32 4.83 -5.59
C VAL A 111 -3.76 4.63 -7.04
N GLN A 112 -3.25 3.60 -7.70
CA GLN A 112 -3.47 3.36 -9.13
C GLN A 112 -3.91 1.92 -9.42
N CYS A 113 -5.07 1.77 -10.06
CA CYS A 113 -5.57 0.48 -10.53
C CYS A 113 -5.24 0.28 -12.01
N THR A 114 -4.64 -0.84 -12.37
CA THR A 114 -4.35 -1.23 -13.75
C THR A 114 -5.11 -2.51 -14.10
N ALA A 115 -6.02 -2.44 -15.07
CA ALA A 115 -6.85 -3.57 -15.46
C ALA A 115 -6.02 -4.71 -16.08
N SER A 116 -6.28 -5.96 -15.69
CA SER A 116 -5.71 -7.14 -16.32
C SER A 116 -6.71 -7.73 -17.33
N GLY A 117 -6.78 -7.18 -18.53
CA GLY A 117 -7.64 -7.69 -19.60
C GLY A 117 -7.40 -7.00 -20.94
N PRO A 118 -7.83 -7.61 -22.07
CA PRO A 118 -7.86 -6.88 -23.33
C PRO A 118 -8.86 -5.71 -23.21
N PRO A 119 -8.63 -4.58 -23.89
CA PRO A 119 -9.57 -3.46 -23.90
C PRO A 119 -10.97 -3.95 -24.32
N PRO A 120 -12.06 -3.31 -23.84
CA PRO A 120 -13.41 -3.67 -24.26
C PRO A 120 -13.49 -3.62 -25.79
N ILE A 121 -13.90 -4.73 -26.40
CA ILE A 121 -14.29 -4.72 -27.82
C ILE A 121 -15.62 -3.97 -27.91
N LEU A 122 -15.57 -2.77 -28.51
CA LEU A 122 -16.76 -2.00 -28.92
C LEU A 122 -17.40 -2.62 -30.16
#